data_AF-A0A381N9B0-F1
#
_entry.id   AF-A0A381N9B0-F1
#
_cell.length_a   1.000
_cell.length_b   1.000
_cell.length_c   1.000
_cell.angle_alpha   90.00
_cell.angle_beta   90.00
_cell.angle_gamma   90.00
#
_symmetry.space_group_name_H-M   'P 1'
#
loop_
_entity.id
_entity.type
_entity.pdbx_description
1 polymer ?
#
loop_
_entity_poly.entity_id
_entity_poly.type
_entity_poly.pdbx_seq_one_letter_code
_entity_poly.pdbx_strand_id
1 'polypeptide(L)'
;MPGMPLDTASMVRRAALELFSGAVVALGPGIPCNLPKELPGNNGVWFLADSGALGIESSGENTGAVDSGGNTVSLLSGGAWTGVVDIAGIFRGGHTDIAILQPSQVAASGDFVHWTTEATEGLFAPGSAVDMAYGAKTVVAVMPHRYPGGRSNIVGTCSLPVDGTGLVDIIITDAAVINVGSDGLELIEVAPGWTSEEIAAITDATLTISSELKEMTFKVPAFKPLDKVYASAVDALEDLPEGSIVNVDGFAGPGGMAHYLMVGLRDLGVKGLQLISNTAGVARVSGFGAPNIIDHSILVENNQVAKATASYPVSPSVSRLSAFEEAYNRGETELEVVPQGTLAERLRSGGAGIAAFYTPTGAGTLLAEGKEARNIGGKDYILETGLRADYCIIRGHKADTLGNVVYKGTSRNFNPVMATTAKIVVVEVDEIVEPGQLGPEEIVTPGLFVDRIVLRPPDFSAYL
;
A
#
# COMPACT_ATOMS: atom_id res chain seq x y z
N MET A 1 1.97 42.28 19.66
CA MET A 1 1.78 42.33 18.19
C MET A 1 1.64 40.89 17.79
N PRO A 2 0.66 40.53 16.95
CA PRO A 2 0.51 39.13 16.54
C PRO A 2 1.83 38.61 15.98
N GLY A 3 2.13 37.34 16.26
CA GLY A 3 3.29 36.66 15.69
C GLY A 3 3.34 36.78 14.17
N MET A 4 4.54 36.70 13.59
CA MET A 4 4.69 36.72 12.14
C MET A 4 4.34 35.33 11.59
N PRO A 5 3.47 35.22 10.57
CA PRO A 5 3.21 33.94 9.92
C PRO A 5 4.48 33.32 9.35
N LEU A 6 4.62 32.00 9.50
CA LEU A 6 5.70 31.25 8.89
C LEU A 6 5.63 31.28 7.36
N ASP A 7 6.80 31.23 6.73
CA ASP A 7 6.89 30.96 5.30
C ASP A 7 6.54 29.50 4.96
N THR A 8 6.25 29.25 3.68
CA THR A 8 5.92 27.92 3.19
C THR A 8 7.02 26.90 3.48
N ALA A 9 8.29 27.28 3.34
CA ALA A 9 9.40 26.38 3.59
C ALA A 9 9.44 25.91 5.06
N SER A 10 9.14 26.79 6.01
CA SER A 10 9.11 26.45 7.43
C SER A 10 7.93 25.56 7.80
N MET A 11 6.74 25.78 7.21
CA MET A 11 5.61 24.85 7.36
C MET A 11 5.97 23.45 6.82
N VAL A 12 6.60 23.40 5.64
CA VAL A 12 7.02 22.15 5.00
C VAL A 12 8.09 21.43 5.82
N ARG A 13 9.10 22.14 6.33
CA ARG A 13 10.10 21.58 7.25
C ARG A 13 9.47 21.08 8.55
N ARG A 14 8.42 21.72 9.04
CA ARG A 14 7.67 21.21 10.19
C ARG A 14 6.92 19.94 9.82
N ALA A 15 6.22 19.89 8.68
CA ALA A 15 5.55 18.69 8.21
C ALA A 15 6.53 17.51 8.02
N ALA A 16 7.78 17.78 7.61
CA ALA A 16 8.82 16.77 7.52
C ALA A 16 9.17 16.07 8.85
N LEU A 17 8.82 16.67 10.00
CA LEU A 17 9.02 16.05 11.32
C LEU A 17 8.03 14.91 11.61
N GLU A 18 6.94 14.82 10.85
CA GLU A 18 5.96 13.71 10.95
C GLU A 18 6.43 12.45 10.19
N LEU A 19 7.50 12.57 9.40
CA LEU A 19 8.01 11.48 8.58
C LEU A 19 8.96 10.56 9.37
N PHE A 20 9.15 9.35 8.85
CA PHE A 20 10.10 8.37 9.36
C PHE A 20 10.80 7.61 8.21
N SER A 21 11.92 6.95 8.52
CA SER A 21 12.65 6.14 7.54
C SER A 21 11.79 4.99 7.02
N GLY A 22 11.65 4.89 5.71
CA GLY A 22 10.80 3.92 5.03
C GLY A 22 9.39 4.42 4.73
N ALA A 23 8.98 5.60 5.23
CA ALA A 23 7.61 6.08 5.09
C ALA A 23 7.19 6.22 3.62
N VAL A 24 5.96 5.81 3.32
CA VAL A 24 5.29 6.02 2.03
C VAL A 24 4.32 7.18 2.16
N VAL A 25 4.55 8.26 1.42
CA VAL A 25 3.87 9.54 1.60
C VAL A 25 3.15 9.96 0.33
N ALA A 26 1.83 10.08 0.40
CA ALA A 26 1.03 10.70 -0.65
C ALA A 26 1.09 12.23 -0.54
N LEU A 27 1.49 12.90 -1.62
CA LEU A 27 1.55 14.36 -1.68
C LEU A 27 0.33 14.91 -2.42
N GLY A 28 -0.51 15.64 -1.70
CA GLY A 28 -1.54 16.46 -2.31
C GLY A 28 -0.94 17.66 -3.06
N PRO A 29 -1.71 18.27 -3.96
CA PRO A 29 -1.30 19.49 -4.67
C PRO A 29 -1.08 20.67 -3.71
N GLY A 30 -0.22 21.61 -4.11
CA GLY A 30 0.02 22.87 -3.40
C GLY A 30 1.28 22.87 -2.53
N ILE A 31 1.17 23.31 -1.28
CA ILE A 31 2.25 23.33 -0.29
C ILE A 31 2.93 21.96 -0.15
N PRO A 32 2.20 20.82 -0.07
CA PRO A 32 2.82 19.51 0.14
C PRO A 32 3.84 19.11 -0.94
N CYS A 33 3.65 19.57 -2.19
CA CYS A 33 4.58 19.31 -3.30
C CYS A 33 6.00 19.85 -3.06
N ASN A 34 6.21 20.75 -2.09
CA ASN A 34 7.54 21.27 -1.76
C ASN A 34 8.31 20.37 -0.78
N LEU A 35 7.66 19.39 -0.17
CA LEU A 35 8.26 18.53 0.85
C LEU A 35 9.52 17.78 0.40
N PRO A 36 9.58 17.18 -0.80
CA PRO A 36 10.80 16.51 -1.26
C PRO A 36 12.02 17.45 -1.29
N LYS A 37 11.83 18.74 -1.58
CA LYS A 37 12.92 19.73 -1.72
C LYS A 37 13.57 20.13 -0.40
N GLU A 38 12.83 20.01 0.71
CA GLU A 38 13.33 20.37 2.05
C GLU A 38 14.05 19.20 2.74
N LEU A 39 14.14 18.03 2.09
CA LEU A 39 14.79 16.85 2.63
C LEU A 39 16.25 16.77 2.15
N PRO A 40 17.23 16.70 3.06
CA PRO A 40 18.63 16.63 2.68
C PRO A 40 18.98 15.24 2.11
N GLY A 41 18.93 15.09 0.78
CA GLY A 41 19.32 13.87 0.06
C GLY A 41 18.40 12.68 0.35
N ASN A 42 17.24 12.63 -0.30
CA ASN A 42 16.20 11.65 0.03
C ASN A 42 16.54 10.25 -0.49
N ASN A 43 16.91 9.34 0.43
CA ASN A 43 17.08 7.92 0.13
C ASN A 43 16.19 7.00 0.99
N GLY A 44 15.28 7.56 1.79
CA GLY A 44 14.55 6.80 2.80
C GLY A 44 13.04 6.97 2.80
N VAL A 45 12.49 7.97 2.10
CA VAL A 45 11.04 8.25 2.10
C VAL A 45 10.53 8.18 0.66
N TRP A 46 9.43 7.47 0.47
CA TRP A 46 8.76 7.35 -0.83
C TRP A 46 7.70 8.43 -0.99
N PHE A 47 8.00 9.47 -1.78
CA PHE A 47 6.98 10.45 -2.15
C PHE A 47 6.25 10.03 -3.41
N LEU A 48 4.91 10.00 -3.32
CA LEU A 48 4.03 9.58 -4.39
C LEU A 48 3.20 10.78 -4.87
N ALA A 49 3.00 10.87 -6.18
CA ALA A 49 2.05 11.80 -6.79
C ALA A 49 0.97 11.01 -7.55
N ASP A 50 -0.23 11.59 -7.60
CA ASP A 50 -1.39 11.04 -8.30
C ASP A 50 -1.23 10.96 -9.83
N SER A 51 -0.21 11.62 -10.36
CA SER A 51 0.26 11.50 -11.74
C SER A 51 0.80 10.11 -12.08
N GLY A 52 1.10 9.27 -11.07
CA GLY A 52 1.71 7.95 -11.23
C GLY A 52 3.22 7.94 -11.00
N ALA A 53 3.80 9.04 -10.49
CA ALA A 53 5.20 9.10 -10.09
C ALA A 53 5.40 8.46 -8.70
N LEU A 54 6.22 7.41 -8.61
CA LEU A 54 6.57 6.74 -7.36
C LEU A 54 8.03 7.01 -7.01
N GLY A 55 8.28 7.65 -5.87
CA GLY A 55 9.63 7.97 -5.41
C GLY A 55 10.14 9.29 -5.97
N ILE A 56 9.46 10.40 -5.66
CA ILE A 56 9.91 11.74 -6.02
C ILE A 56 11.04 12.20 -5.09
N GLU A 57 12.11 12.79 -5.62
CA GLU A 57 13.23 13.31 -4.83
C GLU A 57 13.23 14.83 -4.72
N SER A 58 13.02 15.55 -5.82
CA SER A 58 13.16 17.01 -5.85
C SER A 58 12.48 17.64 -7.08
N SER A 59 12.50 18.97 -7.19
CA SER A 59 12.18 19.65 -8.47
C SER A 59 13.16 19.20 -9.55
N GLY A 60 12.63 18.78 -10.69
CA GLY A 60 13.42 18.25 -11.80
C GLY A 60 13.46 19.19 -12.99
N GLU A 61 14.52 19.05 -13.79
CA GLU A 61 14.56 19.59 -15.15
C GLU A 61 14.27 18.44 -16.13
N ASN A 62 13.12 18.52 -16.81
CA ASN A 62 12.77 17.77 -18.02
C ASN A 62 12.89 16.22 -17.93
N THR A 63 12.17 15.60 -16.99
CA THR A 63 12.25 14.16 -16.64
C THR A 63 11.02 13.32 -17.03
N GLY A 64 9.98 13.92 -17.63
CA GLY A 64 8.70 13.25 -17.87
C GLY A 64 7.86 13.00 -16.61
N ALA A 65 8.36 13.38 -15.42
CA ALA A 65 7.62 13.33 -14.16
C ALA A 65 6.92 14.65 -13.88
N VAL A 66 5.70 14.57 -13.34
CA VAL A 66 5.01 15.72 -12.75
C VAL A 66 4.52 15.36 -11.35
N ASP A 67 4.56 16.30 -10.41
CA ASP A 67 3.88 16.16 -9.13
C ASP A 67 2.37 16.42 -9.26
N SER A 68 1.64 16.29 -8.15
CA SER A 68 0.20 16.54 -8.07
C SER A 68 -0.18 18.00 -8.36
N GLY A 69 0.78 18.93 -8.26
CA GLY A 69 0.62 20.33 -8.65
C GLY A 69 0.90 20.61 -10.14
N GLY A 70 1.31 19.59 -10.91
CA GLY A 70 1.70 19.73 -12.31
C GLY A 70 3.12 20.28 -12.51
N ASN A 71 3.94 20.37 -11.46
CA ASN A 71 5.32 20.82 -11.59
C ASN A 71 6.24 19.66 -12.01
N THR A 72 7.24 19.96 -12.81
CA THR A 72 8.26 18.96 -13.18
C THR A 72 9.08 18.54 -11.96
N VAL A 73 9.22 17.23 -11.75
CA VAL A 73 9.97 16.65 -10.62
C VAL A 73 10.96 15.58 -11.07
N SER A 74 11.98 15.30 -10.28
CA SER A 74 12.89 14.18 -10.51
C SER A 74 12.49 12.98 -9.67
N LEU A 75 12.62 11.78 -10.23
CA LEU A 75 12.54 10.54 -9.47
C LEU A 75 13.87 10.25 -8.76
N LEU A 76 13.79 9.62 -7.59
CA LEU A 76 14.94 9.03 -6.91
C LEU A 76 15.51 7.86 -7.73
N SER A 77 16.76 7.48 -7.46
CA SER A 77 17.36 6.29 -8.05
C SER A 77 16.64 5.04 -7.55
N GLY A 78 15.86 4.37 -8.42
CA GLY A 78 14.90 3.34 -8.03
C GLY A 78 13.44 3.82 -7.93
N GLY A 79 13.13 5.05 -8.37
CA GLY A 79 11.77 5.47 -8.61
C GLY A 79 11.13 4.71 -9.78
N ALA A 80 9.80 4.70 -9.84
CA ALA A 80 9.03 3.95 -10.83
C ALA A 80 7.80 4.72 -11.32
N TRP A 81 7.23 4.27 -12.43
CA TRP A 81 5.99 4.80 -12.98
C TRP A 81 4.83 3.84 -12.78
N THR A 82 3.62 4.40 -12.71
CA THR A 82 2.42 3.61 -12.68
C THR A 82 1.24 4.34 -13.33
N GLY A 83 0.17 3.60 -13.63
CA GLY A 83 -1.04 4.17 -14.20
C GLY A 83 -1.98 4.74 -13.12
N VAL A 84 -2.97 5.53 -13.56
CA VAL A 84 -3.95 6.14 -12.64
C VAL A 84 -4.75 5.12 -11.82
N VAL A 85 -5.02 3.94 -12.38
CA VAL A 85 -5.73 2.86 -11.67
C VAL A 85 -4.90 2.31 -10.51
N ASP A 86 -3.60 2.16 -10.73
CA ASP A 86 -2.67 1.58 -9.78
C ASP A 86 -2.34 2.57 -8.66
N ILE A 87 -2.05 3.83 -8.98
CA ILE A 87 -1.81 4.86 -7.95
C ILE A 87 -3.06 5.13 -7.10
N ALA A 88 -4.26 5.15 -7.70
CA ALA A 88 -5.50 5.24 -6.94
C ALA A 88 -5.72 3.98 -6.07
N GLY A 89 -5.27 2.81 -6.55
CA GLY A 89 -5.25 1.57 -5.77
C GLY A 89 -4.26 1.61 -4.61
N ILE A 90 -3.08 2.22 -4.78
CA ILE A 90 -2.09 2.44 -3.72
C ILE A 90 -2.70 3.31 -2.62
N PHE A 91 -3.27 4.47 -3.00
CA PHE A 91 -3.88 5.39 -2.06
C PHE A 91 -5.04 4.75 -1.31
N ARG A 92 -6.09 4.31 -2.01
CA ARG A 92 -7.28 3.70 -1.38
C ARG A 92 -6.97 2.38 -0.66
N GLY A 93 -5.98 1.64 -1.15
CA GLY A 93 -5.63 0.31 -0.68
C GLY A 93 -4.90 0.28 0.67
N GLY A 94 -4.58 1.43 1.25
CA GLY A 94 -3.92 1.48 2.56
C GLY A 94 -2.40 1.34 2.49
N HIS A 95 -1.79 1.66 1.35
CA HIS A 95 -0.35 1.47 1.10
C HIS A 95 0.48 2.72 1.39
N THR A 96 -0.14 3.76 1.93
CA THR A 96 0.50 5.01 2.31
C THR A 96 0.46 5.18 3.81
N ASP A 97 1.60 5.46 4.42
CA ASP A 97 1.68 5.76 5.85
C ASP A 97 1.08 7.15 6.13
N ILE A 98 1.40 8.13 5.28
CA ILE A 98 1.02 9.53 5.51
C ILE A 98 0.44 10.12 4.22
N ALA A 99 -0.71 10.79 4.31
CA ALA A 99 -1.21 11.70 3.28
C ALA A 99 -1.01 13.14 3.75
N ILE A 100 -0.33 13.96 2.94
CA ILE A 100 -0.12 15.38 3.26
C ILE A 100 -0.90 16.21 2.26
N LEU A 101 -1.94 16.90 2.74
CA LEU A 101 -2.92 17.60 1.92
C LEU A 101 -2.93 19.09 2.26
N GLN A 102 -3.41 19.92 1.34
CA GLN A 102 -3.70 21.34 1.60
C GLN A 102 -5.19 21.62 1.48
N PRO A 103 -5.99 21.31 2.52
CA PRO A 103 -7.40 21.67 2.51
C PRO A 103 -7.61 23.20 2.65
N SER A 104 -8.76 23.66 2.16
CA SER A 104 -9.24 25.05 2.34
C SER A 104 -10.01 25.25 3.64
N GLN A 105 -10.57 24.17 4.20
CA GLN A 105 -11.14 24.12 5.54
C GLN A 105 -10.85 22.77 6.20
N VAL A 106 -10.60 22.79 7.50
CA VAL A 106 -10.63 21.60 8.37
C VAL A 106 -11.55 21.90 9.56
N ALA A 107 -12.49 21.01 9.82
CA ALA A 107 -13.42 21.11 10.94
C ALA A 107 -12.83 20.56 12.24
N ALA A 108 -13.44 20.91 13.37
CA ALA A 108 -13.10 20.34 14.67
C ALA A 108 -13.23 18.80 14.75
N SER A 109 -14.02 18.19 13.87
CA SER A 109 -14.18 16.75 13.75
C SER A 109 -13.12 16.07 12.87
N GLY A 110 -12.25 16.81 12.20
CA GLY A 110 -11.33 16.30 11.18
C GLY A 110 -11.94 16.19 9.77
N ASP A 111 -13.16 16.69 9.57
CA ASP A 111 -13.73 16.85 8.23
C ASP A 111 -12.89 17.87 7.45
N PHE A 112 -12.70 17.64 6.17
CA PHE A 112 -11.99 18.59 5.33
C PHE A 112 -12.72 18.92 4.03
N VAL A 113 -12.44 20.12 3.56
CA VAL A 113 -12.80 20.62 2.23
C VAL A 113 -11.52 20.99 1.52
N HIS A 114 -11.31 20.50 0.31
CA HIS A 114 -10.08 20.71 -0.43
C HIS A 114 -10.23 21.86 -1.42
N TRP A 115 -10.78 21.61 -2.62
CA TRP A 115 -10.79 22.57 -3.73
C TRP A 115 -12.07 23.38 -3.87
N THR A 116 -13.17 22.94 -3.25
CA THR A 116 -14.37 23.77 -3.21
C THR A 116 -14.08 24.98 -2.33
N THR A 117 -14.34 26.18 -2.84
CA THR A 117 -14.15 27.45 -2.14
C THR A 117 -15.44 28.26 -2.19
N GLU A 118 -15.53 29.32 -1.39
CA GLU A 118 -16.64 30.28 -1.46
C GLU A 118 -16.81 30.90 -2.87
N ALA A 119 -15.72 31.04 -3.63
CA ALA A 119 -15.76 31.57 -4.99
C ALA A 119 -16.30 30.57 -6.03
N THR A 120 -16.34 29.28 -5.67
CA THR A 120 -16.70 28.17 -6.55
C THR A 120 -17.76 27.26 -5.92
N GLU A 121 -18.62 27.83 -5.07
CA GLU A 121 -19.68 27.10 -4.38
C GLU A 121 -20.55 26.31 -5.38
N GLY A 122 -20.69 25.00 -5.15
CA GLY A 122 -21.41 24.08 -6.03
C GLY A 122 -20.56 23.41 -7.13
N LEU A 123 -19.30 23.81 -7.32
CA LEU A 123 -18.34 23.05 -8.14
C LEU A 123 -17.53 22.11 -7.24
N PHE A 124 -17.72 20.81 -7.47
CA PHE A 124 -17.06 19.75 -6.73
C PHE A 124 -15.89 19.18 -7.55
N ALA A 125 -14.70 19.16 -6.94
CA ALA A 125 -13.47 18.69 -7.56
C ALA A 125 -12.69 17.83 -6.54
N PRO A 126 -13.13 16.58 -6.31
CA PRO A 126 -12.57 15.75 -5.24
C PRO A 126 -11.09 15.41 -5.50
N GLY A 127 -10.71 15.29 -6.78
CA GLY A 127 -9.36 14.93 -7.17
C GLY A 127 -8.91 13.62 -6.53
N SER A 128 -7.60 13.45 -6.40
CA SER A 128 -6.96 12.29 -5.76
C SER A 128 -6.90 12.41 -4.24
N ALA A 129 -7.07 13.61 -3.67
CA ALA A 129 -6.96 13.88 -2.24
C ALA A 129 -7.93 13.05 -1.39
N VAL A 130 -9.11 12.71 -1.94
CA VAL A 130 -10.08 11.85 -1.27
C VAL A 130 -9.52 10.43 -1.12
N ASP A 131 -9.07 9.79 -2.21
CA ASP A 131 -8.47 8.45 -2.11
C ASP A 131 -7.23 8.46 -1.21
N MET A 132 -6.41 9.52 -1.24
CA MET A 132 -5.24 9.68 -0.36
C MET A 132 -5.65 9.70 1.12
N ALA A 133 -6.65 10.52 1.48
CA ALA A 133 -7.09 10.67 2.86
C ALA A 133 -7.75 9.39 3.40
N TYR A 134 -8.54 8.71 2.58
CA TYR A 134 -9.28 7.51 3.02
C TYR A 134 -8.38 6.29 3.26
N GLY A 135 -7.22 6.21 2.62
CA GLY A 135 -6.33 5.07 2.78
C GLY A 135 -5.05 5.34 3.58
N ALA A 136 -4.65 6.58 3.80
CA ALA A 136 -3.48 6.84 4.64
C ALA A 136 -3.72 6.47 6.10
N LYS A 137 -2.66 6.01 6.79
CA LYS A 137 -2.71 5.74 8.23
C LYS A 137 -2.77 7.04 9.05
N THR A 138 -2.18 8.11 8.53
CA THR A 138 -2.22 9.45 9.11
C THR A 138 -2.43 10.48 8.02
N VAL A 139 -3.36 11.41 8.23
CA VAL A 139 -3.62 12.53 7.32
C VAL A 139 -3.19 13.83 7.98
N VAL A 140 -2.27 14.53 7.32
CA VAL A 140 -1.72 15.81 7.76
C VAL A 140 -2.20 16.92 6.82
N ALA A 141 -2.95 17.88 7.36
CA ALA A 141 -3.32 19.10 6.67
C ALA A 141 -2.21 20.16 6.83
N VAL A 142 -1.60 20.61 5.73
CA VAL A 142 -0.61 21.69 5.72
C VAL A 142 -1.20 22.88 4.96
N MET A 143 -1.55 23.94 5.68
CA MET A 143 -2.42 25.01 5.16
C MET A 143 -2.21 26.33 5.91
N PRO A 144 -2.47 27.50 5.28
CA PRO A 144 -2.53 28.76 6.02
C PRO A 144 -3.60 28.71 7.11
N HIS A 145 -3.32 29.29 8.28
CA HIS A 145 -4.27 29.31 9.39
C HIS A 145 -5.53 30.09 9.05
N ARG A 146 -5.37 31.18 8.27
CA ARG A 146 -6.46 32.02 7.78
C ARG A 146 -6.42 32.15 6.27
N TYR A 147 -7.60 32.26 5.67
CA TYR A 147 -7.77 32.66 4.29
C TYR A 147 -7.26 34.10 4.07
N PRO A 148 -6.82 34.51 2.86
CA PRO A 148 -6.39 35.90 2.59
C PRO A 148 -7.42 36.99 2.94
N GLY A 149 -8.71 36.64 3.04
CA GLY A 149 -9.79 37.52 3.51
C GLY A 149 -10.01 37.56 5.03
N GLY A 150 -9.18 36.87 5.82
CA GLY A 150 -9.22 36.86 7.28
C GLY A 150 -10.13 35.79 7.90
N ARG A 151 -10.88 35.00 7.14
CA ARG A 151 -11.62 33.86 7.68
C ARG A 151 -10.64 32.81 8.24
N SER A 152 -10.94 32.20 9.39
CA SER A 152 -10.18 31.04 9.86
C SER A 152 -10.42 29.85 8.93
N ASN A 153 -9.37 29.11 8.59
CA ASN A 153 -9.52 27.85 7.85
C ASN A 153 -9.74 26.65 8.78
N ILE A 154 -9.62 26.85 10.10
CA ILE A 154 -9.89 25.83 11.11
C ILE A 154 -11.23 26.20 11.77
N VAL A 155 -12.27 25.46 11.41
CA VAL A 155 -13.67 25.85 11.64
C VAL A 155 -14.39 24.89 12.59
N GLY A 156 -15.43 25.35 13.27
CA GLY A 156 -16.25 24.45 14.09
C GLY A 156 -16.92 23.35 13.25
N THR A 157 -17.36 23.71 12.04
CA THR A 157 -17.93 22.79 11.04
C THR A 157 -17.64 23.36 9.64
N CYS A 158 -17.35 22.50 8.67
CA CYS A 158 -17.16 22.93 7.28
C CYS A 158 -18.44 23.62 6.76
N SER A 159 -18.28 24.79 6.17
CA SER A 159 -19.38 25.55 5.55
C SER A 159 -19.58 25.19 4.07
N LEU A 160 -18.69 24.36 3.53
CA LEU A 160 -18.65 23.91 2.14
C LEU A 160 -18.83 22.38 2.08
N PRO A 161 -19.19 21.82 0.91
CA PRO A 161 -19.32 20.37 0.74
C PRO A 161 -18.04 19.64 1.16
N VAL A 162 -18.17 18.75 2.14
CA VAL A 162 -17.06 17.98 2.71
C VAL A 162 -16.56 16.95 1.69
N ASP A 163 -15.25 16.90 1.50
CA ASP A 163 -14.57 15.92 0.64
C ASP A 163 -14.24 14.63 1.43
N GLY A 164 -13.91 14.76 2.71
CA GLY A 164 -13.63 13.65 3.61
C GLY A 164 -14.07 13.94 5.03
N THR A 165 -14.74 12.99 5.67
CA THR A 165 -15.36 13.14 7.00
C THR A 165 -14.48 12.52 8.07
N GLY A 166 -14.04 13.31 9.04
CA GLY A 166 -13.23 12.86 10.17
C GLY A 166 -11.93 12.15 9.80
N LEU A 167 -11.25 12.63 8.75
CA LEU A 167 -10.04 11.98 8.24
C LEU A 167 -8.75 12.70 8.62
N VAL A 168 -8.76 14.01 8.90
CA VAL A 168 -7.54 14.75 9.26
C VAL A 168 -7.15 14.45 10.70
N ASP A 169 -5.90 14.03 10.92
CA ASP A 169 -5.33 13.76 12.25
C ASP A 169 -4.50 14.93 12.79
N ILE A 170 -3.80 15.64 11.91
CA ILE A 170 -2.89 16.73 12.28
C ILE A 170 -3.11 17.92 11.36
N ILE A 171 -3.19 19.12 11.94
CA ILE A 171 -3.24 20.39 11.21
C ILE A 171 -1.95 21.16 11.50
N ILE A 172 -1.18 21.44 10.47
CA ILE A 172 0.03 22.26 10.50
C ILE A 172 -0.25 23.54 9.73
N THR A 173 -0.08 24.68 10.40
CA THR A 173 -0.27 25.99 9.77
C THR A 173 0.98 26.86 9.85
N ASP A 174 0.86 28.05 9.29
CA ASP A 174 1.82 29.14 9.40
C ASP A 174 1.91 29.74 10.82
N ALA A 175 1.19 29.18 11.79
CA ALA A 175 1.08 29.72 13.14
C ALA A 175 1.06 28.66 14.25
N ALA A 176 0.62 27.42 13.96
CA ALA A 176 0.45 26.39 14.98
C ALA A 176 0.50 24.95 14.41
N VAL A 177 0.64 23.98 15.33
CA VAL A 177 0.34 22.57 15.08
C VAL A 177 -0.77 22.13 16.03
N ILE A 178 -1.80 21.49 15.49
CA ILE A 178 -3.01 21.10 16.20
C ILE A 178 -3.29 19.63 15.91
N ASN A 179 -3.48 18.83 16.95
CA ASN A 179 -3.99 17.47 16.81
C ASN A 179 -5.51 17.49 16.71
N VAL A 180 -6.03 16.58 15.90
CA VAL A 180 -7.46 16.30 15.78
C VAL A 180 -7.72 14.97 16.49
N GLY A 181 -8.43 15.01 17.61
CA GLY A 181 -8.78 13.83 18.38
C GLY A 181 -10.30 13.65 18.50
N SER A 182 -10.70 12.54 19.13
CA SER A 182 -12.11 12.27 19.45
C SER A 182 -12.74 13.35 20.34
N ASP A 183 -11.92 14.05 21.14
CA ASP A 183 -12.35 15.11 22.06
C ASP A 183 -12.30 16.51 21.42
N GLY A 184 -12.00 16.59 20.11
CA GLY A 184 -11.86 17.82 19.35
C GLY A 184 -10.39 18.19 19.09
N LEU A 185 -10.14 19.49 18.95
CA LEU A 185 -8.84 20.01 18.56
C LEU A 185 -7.96 20.34 19.78
N GLU A 186 -6.72 19.87 19.77
CA GLU A 186 -5.70 20.17 20.78
C GLU A 186 -4.54 20.94 20.15
N LEU A 187 -4.28 22.16 20.63
CA LEU A 187 -3.10 22.94 20.26
C LEU A 187 -1.85 22.36 20.94
N ILE A 188 -0.92 21.82 20.14
CA ILE A 188 0.28 21.15 20.64
C ILE A 188 1.58 21.93 20.36
N GLU A 189 1.60 22.77 19.32
CA GLU A 189 2.74 23.68 19.07
C GLU A 189 2.28 25.06 18.58
N VAL A 190 3.06 26.09 18.89
CA VAL A 190 2.93 27.45 18.35
C VAL A 190 4.18 27.84 17.58
N ALA A 191 4.03 28.58 16.48
CA ALA A 191 5.14 29.13 15.73
C ALA A 191 5.93 30.15 16.58
N PRO A 192 7.24 30.33 16.36
CA PRO A 192 8.04 31.28 17.11
C PRO A 192 7.43 32.68 17.12
N GLY A 193 7.26 33.24 18.32
CA GLY A 193 6.67 34.56 18.54
C GLY A 193 5.14 34.61 18.59
N TRP A 194 4.44 33.47 18.46
CA TRP A 194 2.99 33.36 18.71
C TRP A 194 2.70 32.89 20.13
N THR A 195 1.53 33.25 20.67
CA THR A 195 1.01 32.68 21.93
C THR A 195 -0.25 31.86 21.69
N SER A 196 -0.58 30.96 22.62
CA SER A 196 -1.81 30.15 22.54
C SER A 196 -3.07 31.00 22.51
N GLU A 197 -3.09 32.15 23.20
CA GLU A 197 -4.21 33.09 23.16
C GLU A 197 -4.38 33.73 21.78
N GLU A 198 -3.27 34.07 21.11
CA GLU A 198 -3.31 34.62 19.76
C GLU A 198 -3.82 33.59 18.75
N ILE A 199 -3.41 32.32 18.87
CA ILE A 199 -3.91 31.22 18.04
C ILE A 199 -5.41 31.00 18.27
N ALA A 200 -5.85 30.92 19.53
CA ALA A 200 -7.26 30.77 19.85
C ALA A 200 -8.11 31.93 19.32
N ALA A 201 -7.56 33.15 19.27
CA ALA A 201 -8.26 34.32 18.73
C ALA A 201 -8.40 34.32 17.19
N ILE A 202 -7.61 33.54 16.47
CA ILE A 202 -7.67 33.42 15.01
C ILE A 202 -8.22 32.06 14.51
N THR A 203 -8.56 31.17 15.44
CA THR A 203 -9.20 29.87 15.19
C THR A 203 -10.70 30.03 15.41
N ASP A 204 -11.54 29.54 14.48
CA ASP A 204 -13.00 29.53 14.68
C ASP A 204 -13.45 28.34 15.54
N ALA A 205 -12.82 27.18 15.32
CA ALA A 205 -13.01 26.01 16.17
C ALA A 205 -12.53 26.24 17.62
N THR A 206 -13.17 25.55 18.57
CA THR A 206 -12.69 25.52 19.96
C THR A 206 -11.41 24.69 20.06
N LEU A 207 -10.40 25.21 20.74
CA LEU A 207 -9.13 24.54 21.01
C LEU A 207 -8.99 24.22 22.50
N THR A 208 -8.56 23.01 22.83
CA THR A 208 -7.85 22.75 24.09
C THR A 208 -6.38 23.10 23.91
N ILE A 209 -5.70 23.45 25.00
CA ILE A 209 -4.26 23.74 24.99
C ILE A 209 -3.55 22.59 25.67
N SER A 210 -2.57 21.99 25.00
CA SER A 210 -1.80 20.89 25.57
C SER A 210 -1.00 21.36 26.78
N SER A 211 -0.92 20.52 27.82
CA SER A 211 -0.04 20.78 28.97
C SER A 211 1.45 20.77 28.59
N GLU A 212 1.77 20.14 27.46
CA GLU A 212 3.11 20.01 26.90
C GLU A 212 3.31 20.91 25.67
N LEU A 213 2.56 22.01 25.58
CA LEU A 213 2.65 22.98 24.48
C LEU A 213 4.10 23.43 24.25
N LYS A 214 4.56 23.34 23.00
CA LYS A 214 5.93 23.68 22.62
C LYS A 214 5.95 24.77 21.55
N GLU A 215 7.11 25.41 21.42
CA GLU A 215 7.41 26.20 20.22
C GLU A 215 7.80 25.25 19.08
N MET A 216 7.32 25.53 17.86
CA MET A 216 7.62 24.74 16.67
C MET A 216 9.12 24.71 16.37
N THR A 217 9.60 23.57 15.86
CA THR A 217 10.97 23.43 15.36
C THR A 217 10.97 23.04 13.88
N PHE A 218 12.07 23.35 13.20
CA PHE A 218 12.19 23.18 11.74
C PHE A 218 13.41 22.35 11.33
N LYS A 219 14.01 21.64 12.30
CA LYS A 219 15.21 20.84 12.05
C LYS A 219 14.80 19.47 11.52
N VAL A 220 14.74 19.36 10.20
CA VAL A 220 14.40 18.11 9.50
C VAL A 220 15.39 17.00 9.87
N PRO A 221 14.93 15.82 10.33
CA PRO A 221 15.81 14.69 10.63
C PRO A 221 16.36 14.06 9.35
N ALA A 222 17.47 13.32 9.48
CA ALA A 222 18.01 12.54 8.37
C ALA A 222 17.31 11.17 8.32
N PHE A 223 16.76 10.83 7.16
CA PHE A 223 16.15 9.52 6.90
C PHE A 223 17.13 8.58 6.21
N LYS A 224 16.88 7.27 6.33
CA LYS A 224 17.68 6.23 5.70
C LYS A 224 16.79 5.22 4.99
N PRO A 225 17.22 4.64 3.86
CA PRO A 225 16.54 3.48 3.30
C PRO A 225 16.53 2.34 4.32
N LEU A 226 15.45 1.56 4.30
CA LEU A 226 15.36 0.33 5.08
C LEU A 226 16.27 -0.72 4.43
N ASP A 227 16.98 -1.49 5.26
CA ASP A 227 17.65 -2.70 4.80
C ASP A 227 16.60 -3.80 4.66
N LYS A 228 16.34 -4.20 3.42
CA LYS A 228 15.33 -5.20 3.07
C LYS A 228 15.97 -6.54 2.73
N VAL A 229 17.29 -6.70 2.73
CA VAL A 229 17.96 -7.92 2.28
C VAL A 229 18.18 -8.89 3.44
N TYR A 230 17.62 -10.08 3.32
CA TYR A 230 17.73 -11.14 4.34
C TYR A 230 18.67 -12.25 3.86
N ALA A 231 19.35 -12.89 4.82
CA ALA A 231 20.39 -13.87 4.54
C ALA A 231 19.85 -15.21 3.99
N SER A 232 18.64 -15.60 4.39
CA SER A 232 18.02 -16.86 3.95
C SER A 232 16.50 -16.79 3.93
N ALA A 233 15.88 -17.80 3.32
CA ALA A 233 14.42 -17.96 3.32
C ALA A 233 13.82 -18.12 4.72
N VAL A 234 14.53 -18.80 5.63
CA VAL A 234 14.08 -19.00 7.01
C VAL A 234 14.13 -17.69 7.78
N ASP A 235 15.23 -16.95 7.70
CA ASP A 235 15.38 -15.66 8.38
C ASP A 235 14.33 -14.64 7.90
N ALA A 236 14.01 -14.66 6.60
CA ALA A 236 13.00 -13.77 6.03
C ALA A 236 11.56 -14.11 6.43
N LEU A 237 11.30 -15.27 7.03
CA LEU A 237 9.96 -15.76 7.38
C LEU A 237 9.80 -16.11 8.86
N GLU A 238 10.83 -15.89 9.69
CA GLU A 238 10.90 -16.42 11.07
C GLU A 238 9.78 -15.94 12.00
N ASP A 239 9.21 -14.77 11.72
CA ASP A 239 8.16 -14.13 12.51
C ASP A 239 6.74 -14.43 12.01
N LEU A 240 6.58 -15.31 11.02
CA LEU A 240 5.29 -15.69 10.44
C LEU A 240 4.42 -16.42 11.49
N PRO A 241 3.27 -15.85 11.92
CA PRO A 241 2.43 -16.46 12.95
C PRO A 241 1.71 -17.74 12.49
N GLU A 242 1.46 -18.68 13.41
CA GLU A 242 0.53 -19.79 13.13
C GLU A 242 -0.87 -19.28 12.74
N GLY A 243 -1.54 -20.01 11.85
CA GLY A 243 -2.88 -19.63 11.39
C GLY A 243 -2.92 -18.56 10.30
N SER A 244 -1.77 -18.00 9.91
CA SER A 244 -1.67 -16.90 8.95
C SER A 244 -2.27 -17.24 7.59
N ILE A 245 -2.87 -16.22 6.95
CA ILE A 245 -3.23 -16.27 5.54
C ILE A 245 -1.98 -15.93 4.72
N VAL A 246 -1.56 -16.86 3.85
CA VAL A 246 -0.33 -16.74 3.06
C VAL A 246 -0.65 -16.82 1.58
N ASN A 247 -0.37 -15.75 0.86
CA ASN A 247 -0.31 -15.80 -0.60
C ASN A 247 0.95 -16.54 -1.03
N VAL A 248 0.77 -17.48 -1.96
CA VAL A 248 1.86 -18.23 -2.56
C VAL A 248 1.76 -18.10 -4.07
N ASP A 249 2.79 -17.52 -4.67
CA ASP A 249 2.87 -17.23 -6.09
C ASP A 249 2.96 -18.44 -7.02
N GLY A 250 2.83 -18.18 -8.33
CA GLY A 250 3.12 -19.13 -9.40
C GLY A 250 1.92 -19.60 -10.22
N PHE A 251 2.21 -19.96 -11.47
CA PHE A 251 1.28 -20.62 -12.41
C PHE A 251 1.65 -22.10 -12.59
N ALA A 252 1.77 -22.84 -11.48
CA ALA A 252 2.30 -24.22 -11.44
C ALA A 252 3.72 -24.40 -12.02
N GLY A 253 4.40 -25.47 -11.59
CA GLY A 253 5.72 -25.85 -12.11
C GLY A 253 6.79 -24.75 -11.93
N PRO A 254 7.80 -24.66 -12.82
CA PRO A 254 8.93 -23.73 -12.66
C PRO A 254 8.59 -22.28 -13.00
N GLY A 255 7.34 -22.00 -13.42
CA GLY A 255 6.89 -20.74 -13.99
C GLY A 255 6.66 -19.63 -12.97
N GLY A 256 7.66 -19.32 -12.14
CA GLY A 256 7.62 -18.17 -11.22
C GLY A 256 6.92 -18.44 -9.89
N MET A 257 7.19 -19.60 -9.28
CA MET A 257 6.85 -19.89 -7.87
C MET A 257 8.09 -19.68 -6.99
N ALA A 258 7.91 -19.19 -5.77
CA ALA A 258 8.96 -18.92 -4.81
C ALA A 258 9.43 -20.20 -4.08
N HIS A 259 10.13 -21.08 -4.82
CA HIS A 259 10.48 -22.43 -4.36
C HIS A 259 11.40 -22.42 -3.12
N TYR A 260 12.35 -21.47 -3.05
CA TYR A 260 13.29 -21.40 -1.92
C TYR A 260 12.59 -20.86 -0.67
N LEU A 261 11.74 -19.84 -0.83
CA LEU A 261 10.86 -19.37 0.26
C LEU A 261 9.89 -20.44 0.74
N MET A 262 9.34 -21.25 -0.17
CA MET A 262 8.44 -22.36 0.18
C MET A 262 9.14 -23.44 1.01
N VAL A 263 10.40 -23.75 0.68
CA VAL A 263 11.25 -24.64 1.50
C VAL A 263 11.51 -24.02 2.88
N GLY A 264 11.84 -22.73 2.95
CA GLY A 264 12.00 -22.03 4.23
C GLY A 264 10.73 -22.09 5.10
N LEU A 265 9.56 -21.84 4.50
CA LEU A 265 8.27 -21.94 5.18
C LEU A 265 7.98 -23.37 5.68
N ARG A 266 8.36 -24.38 4.89
CA ARG A 266 8.26 -25.79 5.32
C ARG A 266 9.13 -26.05 6.54
N ASP A 267 10.38 -25.60 6.50
CA ASP A 267 11.39 -25.90 7.51
C ASP A 267 11.13 -25.17 8.83
N LEU A 268 10.51 -23.99 8.79
CA LEU A 268 9.97 -23.31 9.97
C LEU A 268 8.86 -24.12 10.66
N GLY A 269 8.13 -24.93 9.90
CA GLY A 269 7.12 -25.84 10.45
C GLY A 269 5.84 -25.17 10.96
N VAL A 270 5.63 -23.87 10.70
CA VAL A 270 4.43 -23.11 11.11
C VAL A 270 3.15 -23.81 10.64
N LYS A 271 2.19 -23.98 11.56
CA LYS A 271 0.97 -24.75 11.35
C LYS A 271 -0.27 -23.86 11.13
N GLY A 272 -1.35 -24.48 10.66
CA GLY A 272 -2.65 -23.84 10.51
C GLY A 272 -2.77 -22.86 9.34
N LEU A 273 -1.84 -22.91 8.38
CA LEU A 273 -1.77 -21.94 7.29
C LEU A 273 -3.00 -21.99 6.39
N GLN A 274 -3.45 -20.82 5.96
CA GLN A 274 -4.50 -20.66 4.95
C GLN A 274 -3.87 -20.13 3.67
N LEU A 275 -3.75 -20.98 2.66
CA LEU A 275 -3.05 -20.62 1.43
C LEU A 275 -3.99 -19.97 0.42
N ILE A 276 -3.54 -18.91 -0.23
CA ILE A 276 -4.18 -18.35 -1.42
C ILE A 276 -3.20 -18.47 -2.58
N SER A 277 -3.55 -19.27 -3.58
CA SER A 277 -2.71 -19.49 -4.76
C SER A 277 -3.53 -19.92 -5.96
N ASN A 278 -2.98 -19.80 -7.17
CA ASN A 278 -3.64 -20.34 -8.35
C ASN A 278 -3.85 -21.87 -8.25
N THR A 279 -2.93 -22.57 -7.58
CA THR A 279 -2.95 -24.03 -7.43
C THR A 279 -2.78 -24.47 -5.98
N ALA A 280 -3.15 -25.71 -5.65
CA ALA A 280 -2.97 -26.27 -4.30
C ALA A 280 -2.07 -27.53 -4.30
N GLY A 281 -0.94 -27.50 -5.02
CA GLY A 281 0.01 -28.63 -5.02
C GLY A 281 -0.23 -29.69 -6.11
N VAL A 282 -0.74 -29.27 -7.26
CA VAL A 282 -1.05 -30.18 -8.38
C VAL A 282 0.11 -30.33 -9.38
N ALA A 283 1.18 -29.53 -9.25
CA ALA A 283 2.22 -29.47 -10.26
C ALA A 283 3.03 -30.78 -10.31
N ARG A 284 3.35 -31.35 -9.14
CA ARG A 284 4.07 -32.62 -9.00
C ARG A 284 3.33 -33.79 -9.67
N VAL A 285 2.02 -33.91 -9.47
CA VAL A 285 1.22 -35.05 -9.97
C VAL A 285 0.78 -34.89 -11.41
N SER A 286 0.61 -33.65 -11.88
CA SER A 286 0.18 -33.35 -13.25
C SER A 286 1.34 -33.33 -14.25
N GLY A 287 2.59 -33.28 -13.78
CA GLY A 287 3.76 -33.11 -14.63
C GLY A 287 3.76 -31.74 -15.34
N PHE A 288 3.27 -30.69 -14.65
CA PHE A 288 3.33 -29.32 -15.18
C PHE A 288 4.80 -28.91 -15.38
N GLY A 289 5.31 -29.10 -16.58
CA GLY A 289 6.66 -28.70 -17.00
C GLY A 289 7.79 -29.67 -16.66
N ALA A 290 7.80 -30.29 -15.48
CA ALA A 290 8.86 -31.22 -15.06
C ALA A 290 8.46 -32.12 -13.85
N PRO A 291 9.06 -33.32 -13.71
CA PRO A 291 8.84 -34.19 -12.54
C PRO A 291 9.48 -33.62 -11.27
N ASN A 292 8.99 -34.04 -10.09
CA ASN A 292 9.56 -33.75 -8.77
C ASN A 292 9.74 -32.26 -8.41
N ILE A 293 8.97 -31.36 -9.04
CA ILE A 293 9.01 -29.94 -8.67
C ILE A 293 8.55 -29.74 -7.22
N ILE A 294 9.21 -28.80 -6.54
CA ILE A 294 8.75 -28.28 -5.25
C ILE A 294 7.49 -27.44 -5.52
N ASP A 295 6.40 -27.79 -4.86
CA ASP A 295 5.15 -27.02 -4.86
C ASP A 295 4.48 -27.14 -3.48
N HIS A 296 3.30 -26.55 -3.33
CA HIS A 296 2.52 -26.53 -2.09
C HIS A 296 2.38 -27.90 -1.39
N SER A 297 2.52 -29.01 -2.12
CA SER A 297 2.48 -30.36 -1.56
C SER A 297 3.45 -30.53 -0.39
N ILE A 298 4.62 -29.88 -0.41
CA ILE A 298 5.61 -30.02 0.69
C ILE A 298 5.07 -29.48 2.02
N LEU A 299 4.18 -28.47 1.98
CA LEU A 299 3.57 -27.88 3.17
C LEU A 299 2.41 -28.76 3.65
N VAL A 300 1.64 -29.31 2.72
CA VAL A 300 0.54 -30.25 3.02
C VAL A 300 1.08 -31.55 3.62
N GLU A 301 2.11 -32.15 3.01
CA GLU A 301 2.81 -33.35 3.49
C GLU A 301 3.41 -33.13 4.89
N ASN A 302 3.79 -31.90 5.21
CA ASN A 302 4.27 -31.51 6.53
C ASN A 302 3.15 -31.08 7.50
N ASN A 303 1.88 -31.33 7.18
CA ASN A 303 0.71 -30.98 7.99
C ASN A 303 0.61 -29.49 8.38
N GLN A 304 1.04 -28.58 7.50
CA GLN A 304 1.04 -27.14 7.79
C GLN A 304 -0.23 -26.41 7.31
N VAL A 305 -1.01 -27.00 6.40
CA VAL A 305 -2.08 -26.31 5.66
C VAL A 305 -3.47 -26.67 6.18
N ALA A 306 -4.17 -25.70 6.75
CA ALA A 306 -5.56 -25.84 7.23
C ALA A 306 -6.60 -25.54 6.14
N LYS A 307 -6.32 -24.60 5.23
CA LYS A 307 -7.24 -24.23 4.14
C LYS A 307 -6.46 -23.83 2.90
N ALA A 308 -7.03 -24.07 1.71
CA ALA A 308 -6.59 -23.44 0.48
C ALA A 308 -7.75 -22.72 -0.23
N THR A 309 -7.46 -21.55 -0.79
CA THR A 309 -8.28 -20.84 -1.77
C THR A 309 -7.57 -20.92 -3.11
N ALA A 310 -8.11 -21.66 -4.07
CA ALA A 310 -7.40 -21.95 -5.32
C ALA A 310 -8.30 -22.12 -6.54
N SER A 311 -7.70 -21.95 -7.72
CA SER A 311 -8.38 -22.11 -9.01
C SER A 311 -8.25 -23.51 -9.59
N TYR A 312 -7.07 -24.11 -9.45
CA TYR A 312 -6.77 -25.47 -9.87
C TYR A 312 -6.24 -26.29 -8.68
N PRO A 313 -7.13 -26.75 -7.78
CA PRO A 313 -6.75 -27.51 -6.60
C PRO A 313 -6.68 -29.03 -6.83
N VAL A 314 -7.23 -29.53 -7.93
CA VAL A 314 -7.40 -30.97 -8.20
C VAL A 314 -6.49 -31.47 -9.31
N SER A 315 -6.03 -32.71 -9.17
CA SER A 315 -5.27 -33.40 -10.20
C SER A 315 -6.15 -33.64 -11.44
N PRO A 316 -5.64 -33.43 -12.66
CA PRO A 316 -6.34 -33.85 -13.87
C PRO A 316 -6.36 -35.38 -14.05
N SER A 317 -5.65 -36.12 -13.18
CA SER A 317 -5.50 -37.58 -13.23
C SER A 317 -6.27 -38.24 -12.10
N VAL A 318 -7.38 -38.90 -12.43
CA VAL A 318 -8.24 -39.61 -11.45
C VAL A 318 -7.54 -40.71 -10.64
N SER A 319 -6.41 -41.22 -11.12
CA SER A 319 -5.62 -42.28 -10.45
C SER A 319 -4.40 -41.76 -9.68
N ARG A 320 -4.15 -40.44 -9.68
CA ARG A 320 -2.98 -39.83 -9.02
C ARG A 320 -3.44 -38.56 -8.31
N LEU A 321 -3.90 -38.74 -7.08
CA LEU A 321 -4.28 -37.64 -6.21
C LEU A 321 -3.03 -36.85 -5.80
N SER A 322 -3.18 -35.54 -5.69
CA SER A 322 -2.21 -34.66 -5.03
C SER A 322 -2.26 -34.83 -3.51
N ALA A 323 -1.20 -34.42 -2.82
CA ALA A 323 -1.17 -34.42 -1.35
C ALA A 323 -2.35 -33.63 -0.75
N PHE A 324 -2.76 -32.55 -1.41
CA PHE A 324 -3.92 -31.75 -1.00
C PHE A 324 -5.23 -32.49 -1.15
N GLU A 325 -5.48 -33.18 -2.27
CA GLU A 325 -6.69 -34.00 -2.44
C GLU A 325 -6.77 -35.11 -1.39
N GLU A 326 -5.64 -35.75 -1.08
CA GLU A 326 -5.61 -36.78 -0.05
C GLU A 326 -5.92 -36.20 1.34
N ALA A 327 -5.33 -35.06 1.71
CA ALA A 327 -5.61 -34.37 2.97
C ALA A 327 -7.07 -33.90 3.05
N TYR A 328 -7.62 -33.35 1.97
CA TYR A 328 -9.00 -32.89 1.88
C TYR A 328 -9.98 -34.06 2.07
N ASN A 329 -9.73 -35.19 1.41
CA ASN A 329 -10.56 -36.39 1.56
C ASN A 329 -10.48 -37.01 2.97
N ARG A 330 -9.39 -36.78 3.70
CA ARG A 330 -9.26 -37.14 5.13
C ARG A 330 -9.92 -36.13 6.08
N GLY A 331 -10.39 -34.98 5.57
CA GLY A 331 -10.97 -33.90 6.38
C GLY A 331 -9.93 -33.07 7.14
N GLU A 332 -8.66 -33.10 6.71
CA GLU A 332 -7.55 -32.41 7.37
C GLU A 332 -7.36 -30.97 6.86
N THR A 333 -7.92 -30.65 5.69
CA THR A 333 -7.82 -29.32 5.07
C THR A 333 -9.13 -28.93 4.39
N GLU A 334 -9.41 -27.64 4.35
CA GLU A 334 -10.58 -27.04 3.68
C GLU A 334 -10.21 -26.45 2.31
N LEU A 335 -11.19 -26.39 1.40
CA LEU A 335 -11.00 -25.87 0.05
C LEU A 335 -12.08 -24.86 -0.33
N GLU A 336 -11.65 -23.69 -0.79
CA GLU A 336 -12.47 -22.72 -1.51
C GLU A 336 -12.03 -22.67 -2.98
N VAL A 337 -12.91 -23.07 -3.89
CA VAL A 337 -12.63 -23.04 -5.33
C VAL A 337 -13.08 -21.72 -5.93
N VAL A 338 -12.17 -21.04 -6.61
CA VAL A 338 -12.42 -19.73 -7.23
C VAL A 338 -11.95 -19.76 -8.68
N PRO A 339 -12.75 -19.30 -9.67
CA PRO A 339 -12.27 -19.19 -11.05
C PRO A 339 -10.99 -18.34 -11.13
N GLN A 340 -10.02 -18.72 -11.95
CA GLN A 340 -8.71 -18.05 -12.03
C GLN A 340 -8.79 -16.52 -12.25
N GLY A 341 -9.63 -16.08 -13.19
CA GLY A 341 -9.83 -14.65 -13.43
C GLY A 341 -10.48 -13.94 -12.22
N THR A 342 -11.41 -14.61 -11.55
CA THR A 342 -12.04 -14.11 -10.33
C THR A 342 -11.03 -14.06 -9.17
N LEU A 343 -10.15 -15.06 -9.02
CA LEU A 343 -9.11 -15.05 -8.00
C LEU A 343 -8.17 -13.87 -8.19
N ALA A 344 -7.71 -13.63 -9.43
CA ALA A 344 -6.87 -12.49 -9.76
C ALA A 344 -7.57 -11.15 -9.45
N GLU A 345 -8.85 -11.02 -9.82
CA GLU A 345 -9.61 -9.80 -9.57
C GLU A 345 -9.96 -9.60 -8.09
N ARG A 346 -10.15 -10.68 -7.32
CA ARG A 346 -10.30 -10.63 -5.86
C ARG A 346 -9.01 -10.17 -5.19
N LEU A 347 -7.86 -10.67 -5.62
CA LEU A 347 -6.56 -10.19 -5.15
C LEU A 347 -6.36 -8.70 -5.49
N ARG A 348 -6.57 -8.32 -6.76
CA ARG A 348 -6.46 -6.92 -7.21
C ARG A 348 -7.40 -6.00 -6.42
N SER A 349 -8.65 -6.42 -6.23
CA SER A 349 -9.66 -5.67 -5.49
C SER A 349 -9.27 -5.51 -4.04
N GLY A 350 -8.84 -6.60 -3.40
CA GLY A 350 -8.33 -6.57 -2.03
C GLY A 350 -7.20 -5.56 -1.93
N GLY A 351 -6.14 -5.73 -2.73
CA GLY A 351 -4.97 -4.84 -2.72
C GLY A 351 -5.29 -3.36 -2.96
N ALA A 352 -6.26 -3.07 -3.83
CA ALA A 352 -6.67 -1.70 -4.18
C ALA A 352 -7.76 -1.10 -3.26
N GLY A 353 -8.11 -1.77 -2.16
CA GLY A 353 -9.13 -1.30 -1.22
C GLY A 353 -10.58 -1.41 -1.73
N ILE A 354 -10.83 -2.22 -2.76
CA ILE A 354 -12.17 -2.49 -3.27
C ILE A 354 -12.76 -3.67 -2.49
N ALA A 355 -13.77 -3.39 -1.67
CA ALA A 355 -14.37 -4.41 -0.80
C ALA A 355 -14.99 -5.58 -1.58
N ALA A 356 -15.71 -5.28 -2.67
CA ALA A 356 -16.35 -6.29 -3.49
C ALA A 356 -16.62 -5.79 -4.92
N PHE A 357 -16.77 -6.72 -5.85
CA PHE A 357 -17.11 -6.44 -7.25
C PHE A 357 -18.08 -7.49 -7.80
N TYR A 358 -18.86 -7.10 -8.80
CA TYR A 358 -19.75 -8.00 -9.54
C TYR A 358 -19.02 -8.58 -10.75
N THR A 359 -19.11 -9.91 -10.92
CA THR A 359 -18.56 -10.61 -12.10
C THR A 359 -19.58 -11.58 -12.67
N PRO A 360 -19.66 -11.74 -14.01
CA PRO A 360 -20.52 -12.76 -14.61
C PRO A 360 -19.93 -14.17 -14.48
N THR A 361 -18.64 -14.29 -14.15
CA THR A 361 -17.91 -15.56 -14.11
C THR A 361 -18.45 -16.44 -12.99
N GLY A 362 -19.03 -17.59 -13.34
CA GLY A 362 -19.59 -18.55 -12.40
C GLY A 362 -21.09 -18.38 -12.12
N ALA A 363 -21.72 -17.32 -12.61
CA ALA A 363 -23.17 -17.14 -12.51
C ALA A 363 -23.92 -18.34 -13.13
N GLY A 364 -24.92 -18.87 -12.42
CA GLY A 364 -25.68 -20.05 -12.85
C GLY A 364 -24.97 -21.39 -12.65
N THR A 365 -23.84 -21.42 -11.94
CA THR A 365 -23.08 -22.65 -11.62
C THR A 365 -22.98 -22.83 -10.11
N LEU A 366 -22.41 -23.96 -9.65
CA LEU A 366 -22.14 -24.20 -8.23
C LEU A 366 -21.24 -23.11 -7.60
N LEU A 367 -20.42 -22.43 -8.39
CA LEU A 367 -19.53 -21.34 -7.92
C LEU A 367 -20.30 -20.10 -7.44
N ALA A 368 -21.59 -19.99 -7.79
CA ALA A 368 -22.48 -18.91 -7.38
C ALA A 368 -23.26 -19.22 -6.09
N GLU A 369 -23.23 -20.46 -5.60
CA GLU A 369 -24.01 -20.85 -4.42
C GLU A 369 -23.59 -20.05 -3.19
N GLY A 370 -24.58 -19.51 -2.47
CA GLY A 370 -24.35 -18.69 -1.28
C GLY A 370 -23.87 -17.26 -1.54
N LYS A 371 -23.69 -16.83 -2.80
CA LYS A 371 -23.25 -15.47 -3.14
C LYS A 371 -24.42 -14.56 -3.51
N GLU A 372 -24.28 -13.27 -3.26
CA GLU A 372 -25.24 -12.28 -3.76
C GLU A 372 -25.21 -12.27 -5.29
N ALA A 373 -26.40 -12.28 -5.91
CA ALA A 373 -26.55 -12.23 -7.35
C ALA A 373 -27.37 -11.00 -7.76
N ARG A 374 -26.99 -10.34 -8.85
CA ARG A 374 -27.73 -9.22 -9.44
C ARG A 374 -27.81 -9.35 -10.95
N ASN A 375 -28.95 -8.97 -11.51
CA ASN A 375 -29.08 -8.74 -12.93
C ASN A 375 -28.71 -7.27 -13.23
N ILE A 376 -27.67 -7.07 -14.05
CA ILE A 376 -27.18 -5.75 -14.43
C ILE A 376 -27.24 -5.68 -15.95
N GLY A 377 -28.12 -4.82 -16.48
CA GLY A 377 -28.29 -4.65 -17.92
C GLY A 377 -28.73 -5.94 -18.65
N GLY A 378 -29.53 -6.80 -18.02
CA GLY A 378 -30.04 -8.03 -18.62
C GLY A 378 -29.10 -9.24 -18.51
N LYS A 379 -27.97 -9.11 -17.82
CA LYS A 379 -27.01 -10.20 -17.59
C LYS A 379 -26.85 -10.46 -16.09
N ASP A 380 -26.73 -11.72 -15.70
CA ASP A 380 -26.54 -12.10 -14.30
C ASP A 380 -25.07 -12.01 -13.89
N TYR A 381 -24.85 -11.46 -12.70
CA TYR A 381 -23.56 -11.30 -12.05
C TYR A 381 -23.64 -11.83 -10.62
N ILE A 382 -22.51 -12.29 -10.10
CA ILE A 382 -22.33 -12.66 -8.70
C ILE A 382 -21.35 -11.70 -8.03
N LEU A 383 -21.57 -11.42 -6.74
CA LEU A 383 -20.69 -10.60 -5.92
C LEU A 383 -19.51 -11.45 -5.42
N GLU A 384 -18.30 -10.93 -5.60
CA GLU A 384 -17.06 -11.50 -5.09
C GLU A 384 -16.34 -10.47 -4.21
N THR A 385 -15.68 -10.92 -3.15
CA THR A 385 -15.02 -10.05 -2.17
C THR A 385 -13.51 -9.98 -2.38
N GLY A 386 -12.93 -8.81 -2.10
CA GLY A 386 -11.49 -8.61 -2.15
C GLY A 386 -10.73 -9.53 -1.17
N LEU A 387 -9.56 -10.02 -1.58
CA LEU A 387 -8.70 -10.90 -0.77
C LEU A 387 -7.51 -10.12 -0.20
N ARG A 388 -7.23 -10.36 1.08
CA ARG A 388 -6.04 -9.87 1.80
C ARG A 388 -5.32 -11.06 2.43
N ALA A 389 -4.03 -10.91 2.66
CA ALA A 389 -3.19 -11.90 3.31
C ALA A 389 -2.38 -11.26 4.45
N ASP A 390 -1.86 -12.08 5.36
CA ASP A 390 -0.90 -11.62 6.36
C ASP A 390 0.50 -11.59 5.76
N TYR A 391 0.87 -12.67 5.06
CA TYR A 391 2.14 -12.80 4.35
C TYR A 391 1.94 -13.08 2.85
N CYS A 392 2.91 -12.66 2.05
CA CYS A 392 3.02 -13.04 0.65
C CYS A 392 4.44 -13.49 0.35
N ILE A 393 4.59 -14.67 -0.25
CA ILE A 393 5.86 -15.11 -0.83
C ILE A 393 5.76 -15.05 -2.36
N ILE A 394 6.69 -14.33 -2.98
CA ILE A 394 6.72 -14.07 -4.43
C ILE A 394 8.11 -14.31 -5.02
N ARG A 395 8.18 -14.49 -6.34
CA ARG A 395 9.41 -14.70 -7.10
C ARG A 395 9.62 -13.63 -8.18
N GLY A 396 10.71 -12.88 -8.07
CA GLY A 396 11.20 -11.95 -9.08
C GLY A 396 12.32 -12.53 -9.94
N HIS A 397 12.66 -11.84 -11.03
CA HIS A 397 13.91 -12.09 -11.74
C HIS A 397 15.05 -11.30 -11.09
N LYS A 398 14.87 -9.99 -10.93
CA LYS A 398 15.79 -9.13 -10.18
C LYS A 398 15.01 -8.24 -9.22
N ALA A 399 15.65 -7.86 -8.13
CA ALA A 399 15.18 -6.77 -7.29
C ALA A 399 16.32 -5.78 -7.00
N ASP A 400 16.00 -4.50 -6.87
CA ASP A 400 16.95 -3.57 -6.26
C ASP A 400 16.85 -3.59 -4.72
N THR A 401 17.80 -2.97 -4.03
CA THR A 401 17.81 -2.93 -2.56
C THR A 401 16.66 -2.11 -1.94
N LEU A 402 15.96 -1.29 -2.73
CA LEU A 402 14.73 -0.61 -2.29
C LEU A 402 13.48 -1.52 -2.38
N GLY A 403 13.59 -2.68 -3.03
CA GLY A 403 12.54 -3.67 -3.17
C GLY A 403 11.81 -3.64 -4.51
N ASN A 404 12.23 -2.81 -5.47
CA ASN A 404 11.60 -2.82 -6.79
C ASN A 404 11.87 -4.13 -7.50
N VAL A 405 10.85 -4.76 -8.08
CA VAL A 405 10.97 -6.09 -8.72
C VAL A 405 10.66 -6.02 -10.20
N VAL A 406 11.52 -6.67 -10.99
CA VAL A 406 11.27 -6.98 -12.40
C VAL A 406 11.11 -8.50 -12.59
N TYR A 407 10.29 -8.89 -13.57
CA TYR A 407 9.95 -10.29 -13.86
C TYR A 407 10.34 -10.66 -15.29
N LYS A 408 10.48 -11.97 -15.57
CA LYS A 408 10.90 -12.48 -16.88
C LYS A 408 9.88 -13.45 -17.48
N GLY A 409 9.25 -13.03 -18.57
CA GLY A 409 8.28 -13.86 -19.29
C GLY A 409 7.06 -14.22 -18.43
N THR A 410 6.61 -15.47 -18.49
CA THR A 410 5.41 -15.96 -17.79
C THR A 410 5.58 -16.14 -16.29
N SER A 411 6.80 -15.97 -15.75
CA SER A 411 7.03 -15.98 -14.30
C SER A 411 6.37 -14.81 -13.57
N ARG A 412 5.95 -13.77 -14.30
CA ARG A 412 5.24 -12.62 -13.73
C ARG A 412 3.89 -13.02 -13.12
N ASN A 413 3.01 -13.68 -13.89
CA ASN A 413 1.69 -14.17 -13.47
C ASN A 413 1.01 -13.42 -12.30
N PHE A 414 0.76 -14.09 -11.16
CA PHE A 414 0.10 -13.58 -9.96
C PHE A 414 1.03 -12.77 -9.04
N ASN A 415 2.36 -12.81 -9.27
CA ASN A 415 3.32 -12.20 -8.36
C ASN A 415 3.03 -10.71 -8.05
N PRO A 416 2.87 -9.82 -9.05
CA PRO A 416 2.62 -8.41 -8.77
C PRO A 416 1.30 -8.17 -8.04
N VAL A 417 0.23 -8.86 -8.46
CA VAL A 417 -1.10 -8.63 -7.87
C VAL A 417 -1.16 -9.12 -6.42
N MET A 418 -0.50 -10.24 -6.09
CA MET A 418 -0.46 -10.77 -4.73
C MET A 418 0.34 -9.86 -3.78
N ALA A 419 1.42 -9.24 -4.25
CA ALA A 419 2.24 -8.32 -3.45
C ALA A 419 1.41 -7.20 -2.83
N THR A 420 0.41 -6.68 -3.55
CA THR A 420 -0.44 -5.58 -3.09
C THR A 420 -1.42 -5.96 -1.97
N THR A 421 -1.52 -7.24 -1.59
CA THR A 421 -2.61 -7.71 -0.71
C THR A 421 -2.16 -8.11 0.69
N ALA A 422 -0.85 -8.21 0.92
CA ALA A 422 -0.30 -8.71 2.18
C ALA A 422 0.25 -7.59 3.06
N LYS A 423 0.36 -7.87 4.36
CA LYS A 423 1.01 -6.96 5.32
C LYS A 423 2.54 -7.08 5.25
N ILE A 424 3.05 -8.29 4.99
CA ILE A 424 4.47 -8.58 4.80
C ILE A 424 4.66 -9.31 3.47
N VAL A 425 5.46 -8.75 2.57
CA VAL A 425 5.83 -9.34 1.29
C VAL A 425 7.31 -9.72 1.28
N VAL A 426 7.56 -11.00 1.01
CA VAL A 426 8.91 -11.56 0.88
C VAL A 426 9.12 -12.00 -0.56
N VAL A 427 10.12 -11.43 -1.23
CA VAL A 427 10.49 -11.79 -2.59
C VAL A 427 11.80 -12.57 -2.63
N GLU A 428 11.80 -13.72 -3.32
CA GLU A 428 13.05 -14.33 -3.77
C GLU A 428 13.40 -13.85 -5.18
N VAL A 429 14.68 -13.59 -5.43
CA VAL A 429 15.17 -13.15 -6.74
C VAL A 429 16.42 -13.90 -7.17
N ASP A 430 16.68 -13.90 -8.48
CA ASP A 430 17.91 -14.48 -9.02
C ASP A 430 19.11 -13.53 -8.86
N GLU A 431 18.85 -12.22 -8.78
CA GLU A 431 19.88 -11.18 -8.71
C GLU A 431 19.36 -9.98 -7.89
N ILE A 432 20.20 -9.49 -6.97
CA ILE A 432 19.97 -8.22 -6.28
C ILE A 432 20.89 -7.19 -6.93
N VAL A 433 20.33 -6.01 -7.25
CA VAL A 433 21.02 -4.90 -7.92
C VAL A 433 20.92 -3.62 -7.10
N GLU A 434 21.70 -2.61 -7.44
CA GLU A 434 21.61 -1.30 -6.80
C GLU A 434 20.45 -0.45 -7.39
N PRO A 435 19.84 0.45 -6.60
CA PRO A 435 18.77 1.31 -7.08
C PRO A 435 19.23 2.18 -8.25
N GLY A 436 18.41 2.23 -9.31
CA GLY A 436 18.74 2.87 -10.59
C GLY A 436 19.37 1.94 -11.63
N GLN A 437 19.73 0.71 -11.27
CA GLN A 437 20.11 -0.32 -12.25
C GLN A 437 18.89 -0.98 -12.93
N LEU A 438 17.70 -0.81 -12.37
CA LEU A 438 16.42 -1.17 -13.00
C LEU A 438 15.80 0.07 -13.63
N GLY A 439 15.36 -0.03 -14.89
CA GLY A 439 14.67 1.07 -15.57
C GLY A 439 13.30 1.34 -14.93
N PRO A 440 12.89 2.60 -14.74
CA PRO A 440 11.63 2.95 -14.05
C PRO A 440 10.36 2.43 -14.77
N GLU A 441 10.44 2.25 -16.10
CA GLU A 441 9.39 1.64 -16.94
C GLU A 441 9.37 0.11 -16.90
N GLU A 442 10.46 -0.51 -16.42
CA GLU A 442 10.59 -1.96 -16.36
C GLU A 442 10.12 -2.53 -15.02
N ILE A 443 10.13 -1.69 -13.97
CA ILE A 443 9.67 -2.04 -12.62
C ILE A 443 8.17 -2.38 -12.69
N VAL A 444 7.83 -3.58 -12.23
CA VAL A 444 6.45 -4.09 -12.25
C VAL A 444 5.85 -4.07 -10.86
N THR A 445 6.63 -4.44 -9.84
CA THR A 445 6.23 -4.34 -8.43
C THR A 445 7.11 -3.28 -7.78
N PRO A 446 6.57 -2.08 -7.52
CA PRO A 446 7.29 -1.03 -6.82
C PRO A 446 7.75 -1.47 -5.43
N GLY A 447 8.91 -0.99 -5.01
CA GLY A 447 9.53 -1.37 -3.74
C GLY A 447 8.74 -0.99 -2.49
N LEU A 448 7.77 -0.08 -2.60
CA LEU A 448 6.84 0.22 -1.51
C LEU A 448 5.99 -0.98 -1.08
N PHE A 449 5.78 -1.97 -1.96
CA PHE A 449 5.03 -3.20 -1.64
C PHE A 449 5.91 -4.33 -1.10
N VAL A 450 7.24 -4.18 -1.12
CA VAL A 450 8.16 -5.28 -0.76
C VAL A 450 8.85 -4.96 0.55
N ASP A 451 8.71 -5.84 1.52
CA ASP A 451 9.31 -5.69 2.85
C ASP A 451 10.66 -6.41 2.94
N ARG A 452 10.79 -7.57 2.29
CA ARG A 452 11.94 -8.46 2.45
C ARG A 452 12.37 -9.07 1.12
N ILE A 453 13.67 -9.12 0.88
CA ILE A 453 14.30 -9.61 -0.33
C ILE A 453 15.28 -10.71 0.06
N VAL A 454 15.21 -11.85 -0.64
CA VAL A 454 16.12 -12.97 -0.47
C VAL A 454 16.77 -13.29 -1.80
N LEU A 455 18.10 -13.35 -1.82
CA LEU A 455 18.82 -13.87 -2.97
C LEU A 455 18.70 -15.39 -2.98
N ARG A 456 18.17 -15.95 -4.06
CA ARG A 456 18.10 -17.41 -4.22
C ARG A 456 19.53 -17.98 -4.34
N PRO A 457 19.89 -19.05 -3.59
CA PRO A 457 21.20 -19.68 -3.73
C PRO A 457 21.43 -20.15 -5.17
N PRO A 458 22.61 -19.91 -5.78
CA PRO A 458 22.88 -20.26 -7.17
C PRO A 458 22.74 -21.76 -7.49
N ASP A 459 22.96 -22.61 -6.49
CA ASP A 459 22.86 -24.06 -6.54
C ASP A 459 21.50 -24.62 -6.08
N PHE A 460 20.56 -23.76 -5.68
CA PHE A 460 19.24 -24.20 -5.23
C PHE A 460 18.43 -24.80 -6.39
N SER A 461 18.09 -26.07 -6.26
CA SER A 461 17.20 -26.79 -7.16
C SER A 461 15.73 -26.52 -6.82
N ALA A 462 14.93 -26.18 -7.83
CA ALA A 462 13.47 -26.14 -7.69
C ALA A 462 12.81 -27.54 -7.66
N TYR A 463 13.63 -28.60 -7.66
CA TYR A 463 13.23 -29.99 -7.75
C TYR A 463 13.79 -30.78 -6.57
N LEU A 464 12.97 -31.69 -6.02
CA LEU A 464 13.30 -32.63 -4.94
C LEU A 464 14.23 -33.77 -5.39
#